data_AF-A0A348Y7Q6-F1
#
_entry.id   AF-A0A348Y7Q6-F1
#
_cell.length_a   1.000
_cell.length_b   1.000
_cell.length_c   1.000
_cell.angle_alpha   90.00
_cell.angle_beta   90.00
_cell.angle_gamma   90.00
#
_symmetry.space_group_name_H-M   'P 1'
#
loop_
_entity.id
_entity.type
_entity.pdbx_description
1 polymer ?
#
loop_
_entity_poly.entity_id
_entity_poly.type
_entity_poly.pdbx_seq_one_letter_code
_entity_poly.pdbx_strand_id
1 'polypeptide(L)'
;MSDKHYDALPKAHTTYANIVKSLLPIGNSGKVSRDQLPQATYYVDDLHIEQNNLNDYRKICGFADNGKVPITYFSVLSQTLQMNMMVKEPFPFAMLGLVHVDNSVTQYRPIGEDETVAMSVTFDNLRDHAQGQQFDFVTTVKSKDEIVWEGTSTYLSRGKKPASTKDKKSSPRPVTVKPTVNEEGVHSIFEVPEDIGRRYAFVSGDFNLIHLHPLSARAFGF
;
A
#
# COMPACT_ATOMS: atom_id res chain seq x y z
N MET A 1 -18.38 -4.44 -13.04
CA MET A 1 -16.99 -4.14 -12.63
C MET A 1 -16.68 -2.74 -13.10
N SER A 2 -16.16 -1.89 -12.21
CA SER A 2 -15.76 -0.52 -12.54
C SER A 2 -14.29 -0.54 -12.93
N ASP A 3 -14.02 -0.92 -14.19
CA ASP A 3 -12.66 -0.89 -14.73
C ASP A 3 -12.32 0.53 -15.15
N LYS A 4 -11.19 1.03 -14.69
CA LYS A 4 -10.79 2.43 -14.90
C LYS A 4 -9.37 2.54 -15.39
N HIS A 5 -9.19 3.18 -16.53
CA HIS A 5 -7.90 3.44 -17.14
C HIS A 5 -7.48 4.89 -16.88
N TYR A 6 -6.20 5.09 -16.62
CA TYR A 6 -5.56 6.39 -16.44
C TYR A 6 -4.41 6.52 -17.44
N ASP A 7 -4.30 7.69 -18.07
CA ASP A 7 -3.19 7.99 -19.00
C ASP A 7 -1.84 8.10 -18.28
N ALA A 8 -1.86 8.39 -16.97
CA ALA A 8 -0.70 8.45 -16.10
C ALA A 8 -1.12 8.21 -14.64
N LEU A 9 -0.15 7.94 -13.77
CA LEU A 9 -0.41 7.86 -12.33
C LEU A 9 -1.12 9.13 -11.82
N PRO A 10 -2.25 9.00 -11.10
CA PRO A 10 -2.87 10.16 -10.49
C PRO A 10 -1.88 10.83 -9.53
N LYS A 11 -1.95 12.15 -9.39
CA LYS A 11 -1.03 12.87 -8.50
C LYS A 11 -1.38 12.59 -7.03
N ALA A 12 -0.44 12.05 -6.25
CA ALA A 12 -0.67 11.65 -4.86
C ALA A 12 -1.27 12.77 -3.97
N HIS A 13 -0.77 14.01 -4.09
CA HIS A 13 -1.27 15.15 -3.31
C HIS A 13 -2.74 15.50 -3.59
N THR A 14 -3.22 15.34 -4.82
CA THR A 14 -4.63 15.55 -5.15
C THR A 14 -5.51 14.49 -4.50
N THR A 15 -4.99 13.26 -4.39
CA THR A 15 -5.68 12.13 -3.77
C THR A 15 -5.78 12.33 -2.25
N TYR A 16 -4.68 12.71 -1.59
CA TYR A 16 -4.67 12.99 -0.14
C TYR A 16 -5.53 14.17 0.28
N ALA A 17 -5.57 15.26 -0.51
CA ALA A 17 -6.48 16.36 -0.24
C ALA A 17 -7.96 15.91 -0.27
N ASN A 18 -8.32 15.01 -1.20
CA ASN A 18 -9.66 14.44 -1.28
C ASN A 18 -9.94 13.46 -0.14
N ILE A 19 -8.94 12.70 0.31
CA ILE A 19 -9.04 11.85 1.50
C ILE A 19 -9.32 12.70 2.74
N VAL A 20 -8.52 13.75 2.99
CA VAL A 20 -8.77 14.70 4.12
C VAL A 20 -10.16 15.31 4.05
N LYS A 21 -10.64 15.66 2.85
CA LYS A 21 -12.01 16.14 2.66
C LYS A 21 -13.07 15.08 2.94
N SER A 22 -12.85 13.82 2.54
CA SER A 22 -13.78 12.71 2.83
C SER A 22 -13.85 12.33 4.31
N LEU A 23 -12.89 12.80 5.12
CA LEU A 23 -12.88 12.64 6.58
C LEU A 23 -13.69 13.73 7.29
N LEU A 24 -14.09 14.78 6.57
CA LEU A 24 -15.09 15.72 7.08
C LEU A 24 -16.46 15.04 7.03
N PRO A 25 -17.30 15.20 8.06
CA PRO A 25 -18.62 14.58 8.14
C PRO A 25 -19.56 15.25 7.13
N ILE A 26 -19.41 14.92 5.85
CA ILE A 26 -20.27 15.40 4.78
C ILE A 26 -20.88 14.17 4.12
N GLY A 27 -22.10 13.85 4.56
CA GLY A 27 -23.09 13.18 3.73
C GLY A 27 -22.94 11.67 3.57
N ASN A 28 -23.59 10.94 4.48
CA ASN A 28 -24.44 9.77 4.18
C ASN A 28 -24.07 8.94 2.93
N SER A 29 -22.86 8.38 2.88
CA SER A 29 -22.61 7.19 2.06
C SER A 29 -23.42 6.07 2.70
N GLY A 30 -24.47 5.61 2.01
CA GLY A 30 -25.37 4.56 2.49
C GLY A 30 -24.58 3.37 3.03
N LYS A 31 -25.12 2.65 4.03
CA LYS A 31 -24.46 1.51 4.67
C LYS A 31 -23.99 0.50 3.62
N VAL A 32 -22.73 0.59 3.20
CA VAL A 32 -22.09 -0.40 2.34
C VAL A 32 -21.88 -1.64 3.21
N SER A 33 -22.32 -2.81 2.73
CA SER A 33 -22.05 -4.07 3.41
C SER A 33 -20.54 -4.29 3.52
N ARG A 34 -20.10 -4.77 4.69
CA ARG A 34 -18.69 -5.13 4.95
C ARG A 34 -18.37 -6.58 4.59
N ASP A 35 -19.25 -7.22 3.83
CA ASP A 35 -19.16 -8.63 3.47
C ASP A 35 -18.56 -8.82 2.07
N GLN A 36 -18.36 -7.74 1.31
CA GLN A 36 -17.76 -7.76 -0.02
C GLN A 36 -16.94 -6.50 -0.30
N LEU A 37 -15.89 -6.65 -1.10
CA LEU A 37 -15.15 -5.53 -1.68
C LEU A 37 -15.79 -5.13 -3.02
N PRO A 38 -15.63 -3.87 -3.46
CA PRO A 38 -15.97 -3.48 -4.83
C PRO A 38 -15.21 -4.33 -5.86
N GLN A 39 -15.90 -4.75 -6.91
CA GLN A 39 -15.24 -5.35 -8.07
C GLN A 39 -14.82 -4.24 -9.03
N ALA A 40 -13.57 -3.79 -8.89
CA ALA A 40 -12.98 -2.73 -9.68
C ALA A 40 -11.49 -3.00 -9.89
N THR A 41 -11.01 -2.74 -11.12
CA THR A 41 -9.58 -2.78 -11.43
C THR A 41 -9.16 -1.44 -12.02
N TYR A 42 -8.12 -0.84 -11.45
CA TYR A 42 -7.57 0.44 -11.92
C TYR A 42 -6.28 0.18 -12.69
N TYR A 43 -6.16 0.77 -13.87
CA TYR A 43 -5.06 0.56 -14.82
C TYR A 43 -4.34 1.86 -15.13
N VAL A 44 -3.02 1.75 -15.34
CA VAL A 44 -2.21 2.73 -16.07
C VAL A 44 -1.58 1.95 -17.21
N ASP A 45 -2.05 2.16 -18.44
CA ASP A 45 -1.67 1.32 -19.58
C ASP A 45 -0.23 1.61 -20.06
N ASP A 46 0.15 2.89 -20.05
CA ASP A 46 1.48 3.36 -20.48
C ASP A 46 2.20 4.09 -19.32
N LEU A 47 2.63 3.33 -18.32
CA LEU A 47 3.37 3.88 -17.19
C LEU A 47 4.84 4.15 -17.57
N HIS A 48 5.17 5.41 -17.74
CA HIS A 48 6.54 5.90 -17.78
C HIS A 48 7.07 6.14 -16.35
N ILE A 49 8.29 5.67 -16.09
CA ILE A 49 8.93 5.87 -14.79
C ILE A 49 9.54 7.28 -14.72
N GLU A 50 9.08 8.05 -13.74
CA GLU A 50 9.56 9.41 -13.49
C GLU A 50 10.95 9.37 -12.85
N GLN A 51 11.99 9.64 -13.64
CA GLN A 51 13.39 9.50 -13.23
C GLN A 51 13.73 10.29 -11.96
N ASN A 52 13.20 11.50 -11.81
CA ASN A 52 13.41 12.30 -10.59
C ASN A 52 12.85 11.59 -9.35
N ASN A 53 11.64 11.04 -9.44
CA ASN A 53 11.03 10.32 -8.33
C ASN A 53 11.77 9.00 -8.02
N LEU A 54 12.18 8.27 -9.05
CA LEU A 54 12.98 7.04 -8.89
C LEU A 54 14.32 7.32 -8.20
N ASN A 55 15.00 8.40 -8.58
CA ASN A 55 16.27 8.81 -7.97
C ASN A 55 16.11 9.26 -6.52
N ASP A 56 15.05 10.02 -6.22
CA ASP A 56 14.71 10.38 -4.84
C ASP A 56 14.38 9.14 -3.99
N TYR A 57 13.67 8.17 -4.57
CA TYR A 57 13.36 6.89 -3.94
C TYR A 57 14.62 6.05 -3.66
N ARG A 58 15.51 5.94 -4.63
CA ARG A 58 16.81 5.26 -4.45
C ARG A 58 17.61 5.90 -3.32
N LYS A 59 17.72 7.23 -3.33
CA LYS A 59 18.48 7.98 -2.34
C LYS A 59 17.93 7.80 -0.93
N ILE A 60 16.61 7.90 -0.75
CA ILE A 60 16.01 7.81 0.59
C ILE A 60 15.99 6.38 1.14
N CYS A 61 15.87 5.38 0.28
CA CYS A 61 15.87 3.96 0.66
C CYS A 61 17.26 3.30 0.64
N GLY A 62 18.29 3.99 0.15
CA GLY A 62 19.65 3.45 0.05
C GLY A 62 19.85 2.44 -1.08
N PHE A 63 19.02 2.48 -2.12
CA PHE A 63 19.25 1.64 -3.31
C PHE A 63 20.34 2.24 -4.19
N ALA A 64 21.20 1.37 -4.73
CA ALA A 64 22.16 1.76 -5.75
C ALA A 64 21.45 2.09 -7.08
N ASP A 65 22.01 3.03 -7.82
CA ASP A 65 21.63 3.23 -9.22
C ASP A 65 22.39 2.23 -10.10
N ASN A 66 21.65 1.28 -10.66
CA ASN A 66 22.14 0.25 -11.56
C ASN A 66 21.34 0.19 -12.86
N GLY A 67 20.61 1.27 -13.21
CA GLY A 67 19.72 1.32 -14.36
C GLY A 67 18.48 0.44 -14.25
N LYS A 68 18.18 -0.12 -13.07
CA LYS A 68 17.02 -0.97 -12.79
C LYS A 68 16.13 -0.38 -11.70
N VAL A 69 14.84 -0.65 -11.82
CA VAL A 69 13.85 -0.28 -10.83
C VAL A 69 14.03 -1.16 -9.57
N PRO A 70 14.11 -0.58 -8.36
CA PRO A 70 14.10 -1.38 -7.13
C PRO A 70 12.82 -2.20 -7.01
N ILE A 71 12.95 -3.44 -6.54
CA ILE A 71 11.83 -4.41 -6.46
C ILE A 71 10.60 -3.89 -5.69
N THR A 72 10.79 -2.98 -4.74
CA THR A 72 9.72 -2.40 -3.92
C THR A 72 9.07 -1.17 -4.53
N TYR A 73 9.60 -0.61 -5.62
CA TYR A 73 9.16 0.67 -6.16
C TYR A 73 7.73 0.64 -6.72
N PHE A 74 7.34 -0.44 -7.40
CA PHE A 74 5.96 -0.58 -7.92
C PHE A 74 4.90 -0.69 -6.82
N SER A 75 5.24 -1.25 -5.64
CA SER A 75 4.36 -1.19 -4.47
C SER A 75 4.11 0.25 -4.00
N VAL A 76 5.10 1.14 -4.15
CA VAL A 76 4.98 2.55 -3.80
C VAL A 76 4.13 3.28 -4.83
N LEU A 77 4.39 3.08 -6.12
CA LEU A 77 3.62 3.71 -7.20
C LEU A 77 2.14 3.28 -7.18
N SER A 78 1.87 2.00 -6.91
CA SER A 78 0.51 1.45 -6.92
C SER A 78 -0.38 2.04 -5.82
N GLN A 79 0.21 2.56 -4.73
CA GLN A 79 -0.54 3.17 -3.62
C GLN A 79 -1.48 4.28 -4.09
N THR A 80 -1.11 5.07 -5.10
CA THR A 80 -2.01 6.13 -5.57
C THR A 80 -3.26 5.57 -6.24
N LEU A 81 -3.16 4.44 -6.95
CA LEU A 81 -4.33 3.75 -7.49
C LEU A 81 -5.18 3.17 -6.36
N GLN A 82 -4.56 2.49 -5.38
CA GLN A 82 -5.23 1.95 -4.19
C GLN A 82 -6.05 3.03 -3.46
N MET A 83 -5.44 4.19 -3.20
CA MET A 83 -6.11 5.32 -2.57
C MET A 83 -7.28 5.84 -3.41
N ASN A 84 -7.13 5.94 -4.73
CA ASN A 84 -8.21 6.36 -5.62
C ASN A 84 -9.36 5.34 -5.63
N MET A 85 -9.07 4.04 -5.59
CA MET A 85 -10.08 2.98 -5.49
C MET A 85 -10.87 3.11 -4.18
N MET A 86 -10.21 3.30 -3.04
CA MET A 86 -10.90 3.48 -1.74
C MET A 86 -11.76 4.74 -1.68
N VAL A 87 -11.42 5.80 -2.44
CA VAL A 87 -12.18 7.05 -2.48
C VAL A 87 -13.37 6.98 -3.44
N LYS A 88 -13.20 6.36 -4.62
CA LYS A 88 -14.16 6.44 -5.73
C LYS A 88 -15.13 5.26 -5.78
N GLU A 89 -14.69 4.09 -5.33
CA GLU A 89 -15.54 2.91 -5.27
C GLU A 89 -16.36 2.90 -3.97
N PRO A 90 -17.46 2.14 -3.89
CA PRO A 90 -18.23 1.96 -2.66
C PRO A 90 -17.45 1.09 -1.65
N PHE A 91 -16.32 1.59 -1.16
CA PHE A 91 -15.40 0.90 -0.26
C PHE A 91 -15.94 0.88 1.18
N PRO A 92 -16.05 -0.29 1.85
CA PRO A 92 -16.80 -0.42 3.10
C PRO A 92 -16.00 -0.07 4.38
N PHE A 93 -14.75 0.38 4.25
CA PHE A 93 -13.89 0.67 5.40
C PHE A 93 -13.51 2.16 5.44
N ALA A 94 -13.34 2.68 6.66
CA ALA A 94 -12.76 4.00 6.83
C ALA A 94 -11.27 3.91 6.45
N MET A 95 -10.82 4.77 5.53
CA MET A 95 -9.40 4.82 5.15
C MET A 95 -8.50 5.22 6.34
N LEU A 96 -8.97 6.14 7.19
CA LEU A 96 -8.26 6.45 8.42
C LEU A 96 -8.24 5.24 9.36
N GLY A 97 -7.04 4.89 9.81
CA GLY A 97 -6.82 3.81 10.77
C GLY A 97 -6.66 2.44 10.13
N LEU A 98 -6.72 2.33 8.79
CA LEU A 98 -6.20 1.18 8.07
C LEU A 98 -4.71 1.00 8.40
N VAL A 99 -4.30 -0.25 8.56
CA VAL A 99 -2.91 -0.61 8.82
C VAL A 99 -2.44 -1.55 7.72
N HIS A 100 -1.36 -1.21 7.03
CA HIS A 100 -0.70 -2.12 6.10
C HIS A 100 0.07 -3.17 6.93
N VAL A 101 -0.36 -4.42 6.89
CA VAL A 101 0.11 -5.47 7.82
C VAL A 101 0.94 -6.57 7.19
N ASP A 102 0.88 -6.72 5.87
CA ASP A 102 1.68 -7.69 5.11
C ASP A 102 1.88 -7.19 3.68
N ASN A 103 3.06 -7.45 3.10
CA ASN A 103 3.38 -7.10 1.73
C ASN A 103 4.23 -8.22 1.12
N SER A 104 3.77 -8.79 0.01
CA SER A 104 4.50 -9.80 -0.76
C SER A 104 4.76 -9.28 -2.16
N VAL A 105 5.95 -9.57 -2.70
CA VAL A 105 6.36 -9.14 -4.04
C VAL A 105 7.13 -10.26 -4.73
N THR A 106 6.74 -10.56 -5.96
CA THR A 106 7.47 -11.44 -6.88
C THR A 106 7.90 -10.63 -8.10
N GLN A 107 9.20 -10.55 -8.34
CA GLN A 107 9.76 -9.97 -9.55
C GLN A 107 10.31 -11.10 -10.45
N TYR A 108 9.73 -11.26 -11.63
CA TYR A 108 10.08 -12.35 -12.55
C TYR A 108 11.35 -12.07 -13.36
N ARG A 109 11.65 -10.79 -13.61
CA ARG A 109 12.91 -10.34 -14.21
C ARG A 109 13.28 -8.92 -13.77
N PRO A 110 14.55 -8.51 -13.85
CA PRO A 110 14.92 -7.11 -13.71
C PRO A 110 14.15 -6.21 -14.69
N ILE A 111 13.70 -5.05 -14.21
CA ILE A 111 12.95 -4.05 -15.00
C ILE A 111 13.84 -2.81 -15.12
N GLY A 112 14.11 -2.37 -16.34
CA GLY A 112 14.88 -1.17 -16.66
C GLY A 112 14.13 0.10 -16.26
N GLU A 113 14.88 1.12 -15.85
CA GLU A 113 14.29 2.41 -15.47
C GLU A 113 13.68 3.20 -16.64
N ASP A 114 14.08 2.89 -17.88
CA ASP A 114 13.51 3.48 -19.10
C ASP A 114 12.40 2.61 -19.72
N GLU A 115 12.06 1.46 -19.10
CA GLU A 115 10.97 0.63 -19.60
C GLU A 115 9.62 1.33 -19.40
N THR A 116 8.76 1.25 -20.41
CA THR A 116 7.33 1.57 -20.28
C THR A 116 6.58 0.28 -19.97
N VAL A 117 5.76 0.31 -18.93
CA VAL A 117 5.04 -0.87 -18.43
C VAL A 117 3.56 -0.55 -18.26
N ALA A 118 2.71 -1.56 -18.27
CA ALA A 118 1.31 -1.44 -17.86
C ALA A 118 1.20 -1.85 -16.39
N MET A 119 0.49 -1.09 -15.56
CA MET A 119 0.24 -1.42 -14.15
C MET A 119 -1.26 -1.53 -13.89
N SER A 120 -1.67 -2.56 -13.15
CA SER A 120 -3.07 -2.72 -12.70
C SER A 120 -3.13 -2.98 -11.20
N VAL A 121 -4.22 -2.53 -10.56
CA VAL A 121 -4.52 -2.78 -9.14
C VAL A 121 -5.98 -3.21 -8.99
N THR A 122 -6.22 -4.29 -8.26
CA THR A 122 -7.57 -4.79 -7.92
C THR A 122 -7.71 -5.05 -6.43
N PHE A 123 -8.94 -5.01 -5.92
CA PHE A 123 -9.28 -5.51 -4.59
C PHE A 123 -9.38 -7.04 -4.61
N ASP A 124 -8.91 -7.70 -3.55
CA ASP A 124 -9.07 -9.15 -3.41
C ASP A 124 -9.13 -9.60 -1.94
N ASN A 125 -9.49 -10.87 -1.73
CA ASN A 125 -9.25 -11.65 -0.51
C ASN A 125 -9.74 -10.99 0.80
N LEU A 126 -10.98 -10.48 0.80
CA LEU A 126 -11.64 -10.03 2.01
C LEU A 126 -11.83 -11.20 2.98
N ARG A 127 -11.31 -11.06 4.19
CA ARG A 127 -11.33 -12.12 5.21
C ARG A 127 -11.39 -11.57 6.63
N ASP A 128 -11.99 -12.35 7.53
CA ASP A 128 -12.00 -12.02 8.95
C ASP A 128 -10.61 -12.15 9.57
N HIS A 129 -10.31 -11.28 10.53
CA HIS A 129 -9.09 -11.29 11.31
C HIS A 129 -9.40 -11.07 12.80
N ALA A 130 -8.54 -11.55 13.70
CA ALA A 130 -8.77 -11.44 15.15
C ALA A 130 -8.96 -9.99 15.65
N GLN A 131 -8.44 -9.01 14.89
CA GLN A 131 -8.49 -7.58 15.20
C GLN A 131 -9.41 -6.77 14.26
N GLY A 132 -10.20 -7.42 13.39
CA GLY A 132 -11.06 -6.75 12.42
C GLY A 132 -11.22 -7.56 11.14
N GLN A 133 -11.06 -6.92 9.97
CA GLN A 133 -11.08 -7.59 8.67
C GLN A 133 -9.83 -7.20 7.88
N GLN A 134 -9.30 -8.17 7.12
CA GLN A 134 -8.21 -7.96 6.18
C GLN A 134 -8.73 -8.00 4.75
N PHE A 135 -8.11 -7.24 3.88
CA PHE A 135 -8.31 -7.31 2.45
C PHE A 135 -7.00 -6.98 1.75
N ASP A 136 -6.91 -7.37 0.48
CA ASP A 136 -5.70 -7.26 -0.29
C ASP A 136 -5.91 -6.28 -1.44
N PHE A 137 -4.85 -5.54 -1.77
CA PHE A 137 -4.67 -4.97 -3.10
C PHE A 137 -3.68 -5.85 -3.86
N VAL A 138 -4.12 -6.39 -4.99
CA VAL A 138 -3.27 -7.16 -5.90
C VAL A 138 -2.83 -6.24 -7.02
N THR A 139 -1.53 -6.02 -7.12
CA THR A 139 -0.89 -5.18 -8.14
C THR A 139 -0.18 -6.09 -9.14
N THR A 140 -0.41 -5.87 -10.44
CA THR A 140 0.40 -6.51 -11.49
C THR A 140 1.06 -5.45 -12.36
N VAL A 141 2.28 -5.73 -12.79
CA VAL A 141 3.02 -4.90 -13.74
C VAL A 141 3.43 -5.78 -14.91
N LYS A 142 3.05 -5.34 -16.11
CA LYS A 142 3.32 -6.04 -17.36
C LYS A 142 4.24 -5.25 -18.25
N SER A 143 5.12 -5.95 -18.94
CA SER A 143 5.83 -5.42 -20.10
C SER A 143 5.22 -6.09 -21.32
N LYS A 144 4.51 -5.30 -22.15
CA LYS A 144 3.59 -5.84 -23.17
C LYS A 144 2.57 -6.78 -22.50
N ASP A 145 2.50 -8.03 -22.93
CA ASP A 145 1.53 -9.01 -22.43
C ASP A 145 2.06 -9.90 -21.29
N GLU A 146 3.34 -9.79 -20.92
CA GLU A 146 3.96 -10.61 -19.88
C GLU A 146 3.98 -9.89 -18.52
N ILE A 147 3.56 -10.58 -17.46
CA ILE A 147 3.73 -10.12 -16.09
C ILE A 147 5.21 -10.21 -15.73
N VAL A 148 5.79 -9.07 -15.39
CA VAL A 148 7.22 -8.95 -15.02
C VAL A 148 7.40 -8.72 -13.52
N TRP A 149 6.34 -8.28 -12.85
CA TRP A 149 6.28 -8.07 -11.42
C TRP A 149 4.84 -8.20 -10.93
N GLU A 150 4.64 -8.81 -9.77
CA GLU A 150 3.36 -8.84 -9.06
C GLU A 150 3.58 -8.60 -7.57
N GLY A 151 2.59 -8.03 -6.91
CA GLY A 151 2.66 -7.79 -5.48
C GLY A 151 1.29 -7.70 -4.83
N THR A 152 1.25 -8.08 -3.56
CA THR A 152 0.05 -8.08 -2.73
C THR A 152 0.30 -7.23 -1.50
N SER A 153 -0.50 -6.18 -1.32
CA SER A 153 -0.50 -5.33 -0.12
C SER A 153 -1.73 -5.64 0.72
N THR A 154 -1.54 -6.19 1.92
CA THR A 154 -2.63 -6.58 2.83
C THR A 154 -2.91 -5.47 3.84
N TYR A 155 -4.14 -4.95 3.84
CA TYR A 155 -4.59 -3.94 4.79
C TYR A 155 -5.53 -4.54 5.85
N LEU A 156 -5.38 -4.09 7.09
CA LEU A 156 -6.26 -4.41 8.22
C LEU A 156 -7.14 -3.19 8.54
N SER A 157 -8.44 -3.37 8.40
CA SER A 157 -9.43 -2.49 9.02
C SER A 157 -9.70 -2.96 10.44
N ARG A 158 -9.22 -2.21 11.44
CA ARG A 158 -9.44 -2.52 12.86
C ARG A 158 -10.93 -2.39 13.22
N GLY A 159 -11.46 -3.35 13.97
CA GLY A 159 -12.86 -3.38 14.36
C GLY A 159 -13.14 -4.34 15.51
N LYS A 160 -14.34 -4.26 16.10
CA LYS A 160 -14.78 -5.25 17.09
C LYS A 160 -15.08 -6.57 16.37
N LYS A 161 -14.76 -7.71 17.01
CA LYS A 161 -15.05 -9.04 16.47
C LYS A 161 -16.51 -9.14 15.98
N PRO A 162 -16.77 -9.67 14.78
CA PRO A 162 -18.09 -10.18 14.44
C PRO A 162 -18.51 -11.23 15.47
N ALA A 163 -19.74 -11.18 15.95
CA ALA A 163 -20.25 -12.11 16.97
C ALA A 163 -20.30 -13.57 16.49
N SER A 164 -20.20 -13.82 15.18
CA SER A 164 -20.33 -15.11 14.51
C SER A 164 -19.08 -15.99 14.54
N THR A 165 -17.93 -15.50 14.98
CA THR A 165 -16.66 -16.27 14.98
C THR A 165 -16.17 -16.63 16.38
N LYS A 166 -17.07 -17.06 17.27
CA LYS A 166 -16.69 -17.52 18.62
C LYS A 166 -15.86 -18.81 18.61
N ASP A 167 -15.92 -19.62 17.54
CA ASP A 167 -15.35 -20.98 17.55
C ASP A 167 -14.12 -21.22 16.66
N LYS A 168 -13.68 -20.24 15.85
CA LYS A 168 -12.40 -20.36 15.15
C LYS A 168 -11.28 -19.82 16.03
N LYS A 169 -10.61 -20.71 16.77
CA LYS A 169 -9.27 -20.42 17.32
C LYS A 169 -8.43 -19.85 16.17
N SER A 170 -8.06 -18.58 16.26
CA SER A 170 -7.08 -18.01 15.33
C SER A 170 -5.88 -18.95 15.33
N SER A 171 -5.43 -19.41 14.17
CA SER A 171 -4.16 -20.16 14.12
C SER A 171 -3.12 -19.31 14.83
N PRO A 172 -2.30 -19.89 15.73
CA PRO A 172 -1.20 -19.15 16.32
C PRO A 172 -0.43 -18.47 15.20
N ARG A 173 -0.20 -17.16 15.32
CA ARG A 173 0.70 -16.44 14.42
C ARG A 173 1.98 -17.28 14.37
N PRO A 174 2.54 -17.62 13.19
CA PRO A 174 3.84 -18.27 13.14
C PRO A 174 4.74 -17.45 14.04
N VAL A 175 5.27 -18.07 15.09
CA VAL A 175 6.24 -17.39 15.93
C VAL A 175 7.44 -17.23 15.04
N THR A 176 7.57 -16.05 14.42
CA THR A 176 8.84 -15.64 13.83
C THR A 176 9.79 -15.63 15.01
N VAL A 177 10.57 -16.71 15.16
CA VAL A 177 11.62 -16.80 16.14
C VAL A 177 12.53 -15.63 15.80
N LYS A 178 12.47 -14.56 16.60
CA LYS A 178 13.33 -13.42 16.38
C LYS A 178 14.76 -13.95 16.45
N PRO A 179 15.58 -13.76 15.41
CA PRO A 179 16.95 -14.22 15.45
C PRO A 179 17.64 -13.60 16.67
N THR A 180 18.44 -14.39 17.36
CA THR A 180 19.24 -13.90 18.48
C THR A 180 20.21 -12.86 17.93
N VAL A 181 20.06 -11.60 18.36
CA VAL A 181 20.95 -10.52 17.91
C VAL A 181 22.23 -10.57 18.74
N ASN A 182 23.30 -11.13 18.18
CA ASN A 182 24.67 -10.99 18.67
C ASN A 182 25.49 -10.18 17.65
N GLU A 183 26.69 -9.72 18.02
CA GLU A 183 27.55 -8.91 17.14
C GLU A 183 27.85 -9.61 15.81
N GLU A 184 27.96 -10.95 15.83
CA GLU A 184 28.20 -11.79 14.64
C GLU A 184 26.97 -11.88 13.70
N GLY A 185 25.77 -11.67 14.22
CA GLY A 185 24.51 -11.73 13.48
C GLY A 185 24.05 -10.41 12.88
N VAL A 186 24.73 -9.29 13.19
CA VAL A 186 24.39 -7.97 12.66
C VAL A 186 25.14 -7.73 11.34
N HIS A 187 24.41 -7.76 10.22
CA HIS A 187 24.99 -7.44 8.92
C HIS A 187 25.19 -5.92 8.72
N SER A 188 24.24 -5.11 9.19
CA SER A 188 24.25 -3.66 8.99
C SER A 188 23.40 -2.96 10.04
N ILE A 189 23.76 -1.72 10.36
CA ILE A 189 22.99 -0.80 11.20
C ILE A 189 22.68 0.42 10.36
N PHE A 190 21.41 0.84 10.38
CA PHE A 190 20.95 2.04 9.70
C PHE A 190 20.30 2.96 10.72
N GLU A 191 20.69 4.22 10.69
CA GLU A 191 20.01 5.26 11.44
C GLU A 191 18.71 5.64 10.73
N VAL A 192 17.64 5.79 11.52
CA VAL A 192 16.32 6.18 11.04
C VAL A 192 16.02 7.55 11.64
N PRO A 193 16.30 8.65 10.90
CA PRO A 193 16.04 10.00 11.38
C PRO A 193 14.57 10.22 11.72
N GLU A 194 14.27 11.06 12.72
CA GLU A 194 12.88 11.37 13.10
C GLU A 194 12.06 11.95 11.94
N ASP A 195 12.71 12.69 11.04
CA ASP A 195 12.06 13.33 9.91
C ASP A 195 11.88 12.43 8.68
N ILE A 196 12.34 11.17 8.74
CA ILE A 196 12.36 10.27 7.58
C ILE A 196 10.96 10.04 7.01
N GLY A 197 9.92 9.96 7.87
CA GLY A 197 8.55 9.75 7.43
C GLY A 197 8.03 10.92 6.58
N ARG A 198 8.37 12.15 6.95
CA ARG A 198 8.02 13.35 6.18
C ARG A 198 8.75 13.39 4.85
N ARG A 199 10.05 13.09 4.85
CA ARG A 199 10.86 13.03 3.62
C ARG A 199 10.37 11.94 2.67
N TYR A 200 10.04 10.76 3.21
CA TYR A 200 9.52 9.64 2.45
C TYR A 200 8.15 9.93 1.88
N ALA A 201 7.26 10.61 2.61
CA ALA A 201 5.94 11.01 2.12
C ALA A 201 6.00 11.85 0.83
N PHE A 202 7.01 12.72 0.67
CA PHE A 202 7.19 13.50 -0.57
C PHE A 202 7.60 12.64 -1.77
N VAL A 203 8.25 11.51 -1.53
CA VAL A 203 8.70 10.58 -2.57
C VAL A 203 7.62 9.55 -2.88
N SER A 204 7.03 8.93 -1.85
CA SER A 204 6.03 7.87 -1.98
C SER A 204 4.62 8.40 -2.25
N GLY A 205 4.36 9.65 -1.87
CA GLY A 205 3.01 10.19 -1.83
C GLY A 205 2.20 9.75 -0.61
N ASP A 206 2.77 8.99 0.33
CA ASP A 206 2.09 8.53 1.54
C ASP A 206 2.14 9.58 2.65
N PHE A 207 1.12 10.44 2.69
CA PHE A 207 0.95 11.44 3.75
C PHE A 207 0.08 10.95 4.92
N ASN A 208 0.06 9.64 5.19
CA ASN A 208 -0.66 9.13 6.35
C ASN A 208 -0.08 9.74 7.64
N LEU A 209 -0.95 10.40 8.41
CA LEU A 209 -0.56 11.23 9.54
C LEU A 209 0.23 10.47 10.61
N ILE A 210 0.08 9.15 10.71
CA ILE A 210 0.82 8.33 11.67
C ILE A 210 2.34 8.30 11.39
N HIS A 211 2.76 8.67 10.17
CA HIS A 211 4.17 8.70 9.77
C HIS A 211 4.80 10.09 9.87
N LEU A 212 3.99 11.15 10.02
CA LEU A 212 4.47 12.53 9.86
C LEU A 212 4.86 13.19 11.18
N HIS A 213 4.18 12.85 12.28
CA HIS A 213 4.42 13.46 13.58
C HIS A 213 4.03 12.55 14.76
N PRO A 214 4.76 12.57 15.89
CA PRO A 214 4.41 11.75 17.06
C PRO A 214 3.01 12.02 17.64
N LEU A 215 2.53 13.27 17.60
CA LEU A 215 1.20 13.61 18.13
C LEU A 215 0.07 12.96 17.33
N SER A 216 0.17 12.96 16.00
CA SER A 216 -0.82 12.28 15.16
C SER A 216 -0.72 10.78 15.33
N ALA A 217 0.48 10.20 15.36
CA ALA A 217 0.69 8.77 15.66
C ALA A 217 0.01 8.33 16.97
N ARG A 218 0.20 9.10 18.06
CA ARG A 218 -0.44 8.84 19.37
C ARG A 218 -1.96 8.85 19.32
N ALA A 219 -2.57 9.70 18.49
CA ALA A 219 -4.02 9.73 18.32
C ALA A 219 -4.58 8.42 17.70
N PHE A 220 -3.73 7.63 17.02
CA PHE A 220 -4.07 6.33 16.43
C PHE A 220 -3.51 5.13 17.23
N GLY A 221 -2.97 5.36 18.43
CA GLY A 221 -2.52 4.33 19.36
C GLY A 221 -1.11 3.79 19.12
N PHE A 222 -0.23 4.58 18.52
CA PHE A 222 1.20 4.31 18.38
C PHE A 222 2.04 5.11 19.40
#